data_AF-K1WP20-F1
#
_entry.id   AF-K1WP20-F1
#
_cell.length_a   1.000
_cell.length_b   1.000
_cell.length_c   1.000
_cell.angle_alpha   90.00
_cell.angle_beta   90.00
_cell.angle_gamma   90.00
#
_symmetry.space_group_name_H-M   'P 1'
#
loop_
_entity.id
_entity.type
_entity.pdbx_description
1 polymer ?
#
loop_
_entity_poly.entity_id
_entity_poly.type
_entity_poly.pdbx_seq_one_letter_code
_entity_poly.pdbx_strand_id
1 'polypeptide(L)'
;MSAAEINHRRNNAESAAATDFSRHQREAVDSKLYYMRDVTSPAEFEALVDEELRRANATPSISGAEKTLCRFAGKLKAKLRFTRLSG
;
A
#
# COMPACT_ATOMS: atom_id res chain seq x y z
N MET A 1 -0.94 -2.25 31.00
CA MET A 1 -0.90 -2.26 29.52
C MET A 1 -0.34 -0.94 29.05
N SER A 2 0.73 -0.98 28.27
CA SER A 2 1.46 0.18 27.76
C SER A 2 0.79 0.77 26.50
N ALA A 3 0.92 2.07 26.28
CA ALA A 3 0.48 2.73 25.04
C ALA A 3 1.11 2.10 23.78
N ALA A 4 2.29 1.50 23.91
CA ALA A 4 2.94 0.74 22.84
C ALA A 4 2.18 -0.56 22.52
N GLU A 5 1.66 -1.27 23.52
CA GLU A 5 0.88 -2.50 23.33
C GLU A 5 -0.50 -2.20 22.70
N ILE A 6 -1.11 -1.07 23.05
CA ILE A 6 -2.38 -0.62 22.46
C ILE A 6 -2.18 -0.27 20.98
N ASN A 7 -1.12 0.48 20.65
CA ASN A 7 -0.80 0.80 19.25
C ASN A 7 -0.38 -0.44 18.45
N HIS A 8 0.35 -1.37 19.06
CA HIS A 8 0.70 -2.64 18.42
C HIS A 8 -0.55 -3.47 18.14
N ARG A 9 -1.49 -3.59 19.08
CA ARG A 9 -2.77 -4.26 18.83
C ARG A 9 -3.63 -3.54 17.80
N ARG A 10 -3.67 -2.21 17.81
CA ARG A 10 -4.45 -1.42 16.85
C ARG A 10 -3.92 -1.54 15.42
N ASN A 11 -2.60 -1.74 15.26
CA ASN A 11 -1.95 -1.89 13.95
C ASN A 11 -1.79 -3.36 13.51
N ASN A 12 -1.76 -4.34 14.44
CA ASN A 12 -1.66 -5.77 14.12
C ASN A 12 -2.98 -6.54 14.17
N ALA A 13 -4.11 -5.90 14.51
CA ALA A 13 -5.43 -6.53 14.44
C ALA A 13 -5.92 -6.78 12.99
N GLU A 14 -5.09 -6.51 11.98
CA GLU A 14 -5.36 -6.83 10.57
C GLU A 14 -4.68 -8.13 10.09
N SER A 15 -4.02 -8.88 10.98
CA SER A 15 -3.26 -10.10 10.63
C SER A 15 -4.05 -11.41 10.78
N ALA A 16 -5.36 -11.37 10.57
CA ALA A 16 -6.17 -12.55 10.28
C ALA A 16 -6.71 -12.41 8.85
N ALA A 17 -6.06 -13.11 7.92
CA ALA A 17 -6.23 -12.99 6.49
C ALA A 17 -7.64 -13.40 6.02
N ALA A 18 -8.57 -12.46 6.06
CA ALA A 18 -9.62 -12.31 5.06
C ALA A 18 -9.21 -11.11 4.22
N THR A 19 -8.75 -11.35 3.00
CA THR A 19 -8.34 -10.30 2.05
C THR A 19 -9.60 -9.61 1.54
N ASP A 20 -10.29 -8.87 2.41
CA ASP A 20 -11.50 -8.12 2.08
C ASP A 20 -11.11 -6.84 1.34
N PHE A 21 -10.71 -7.00 0.08
CA PHE A 21 -10.56 -5.88 -0.84
C PHE A 21 -11.90 -5.14 -0.95
N SER A 22 -11.85 -3.80 -0.94
CA SER A 22 -13.09 -3.02 -1.07
C SER A 22 -13.78 -3.35 -2.39
N ARG A 23 -15.12 -3.33 -2.37
CA ARG A 23 -15.94 -3.58 -3.57
C ARG A 23 -15.50 -2.73 -4.76
N HIS A 24 -15.15 -1.46 -4.53
CA HIS A 24 -14.69 -0.55 -5.58
C HIS A 24 -13.33 -0.96 -6.20
N GLN A 25 -12.42 -1.52 -5.40
CA GLN A 25 -11.15 -2.05 -5.94
C GLN A 25 -11.41 -3.25 -6.85
N ARG A 26 -12.33 -4.14 -6.44
CA ARG A 26 -12.71 -5.30 -7.24
C ARG A 26 -13.39 -4.88 -8.55
N GLU A 27 -14.33 -3.94 -8.50
CA GLU A 27 -14.99 -3.35 -9.69
C GLU A 27 -13.98 -2.71 -10.66
N ALA A 28 -12.95 -2.03 -10.13
CA ALA A 28 -11.90 -1.43 -10.96
C ALA A 28 -11.02 -2.49 -11.65
N VAL A 29 -10.66 -3.57 -10.95
CA VAL A 29 -9.88 -4.67 -11.53
C VAL A 29 -10.70 -5.49 -12.51
N ASP A 30 -11.97 -5.75 -12.21
CA ASP A 30 -12.93 -6.38 -13.13
C ASP A 30 -13.04 -5.58 -14.44
N SER A 31 -13.20 -4.26 -14.35
CA SER A 31 -13.25 -3.37 -15.52
C SER A 31 -11.93 -3.37 -16.29
N LYS A 32 -10.78 -3.41 -15.59
CA LYS A 32 -9.45 -3.50 -16.20
C LYS A 32 -9.26 -4.80 -16.99
N LEU A 33 -9.79 -5.91 -16.46
CA LEU A 33 -9.63 -7.25 -17.04
C LEU A 33 -10.81 -7.67 -17.92
N TYR A 34 -11.79 -6.81 -18.18
CA TYR A 34 -13.03 -7.15 -18.87
C TYR A 34 -12.81 -7.89 -20.21
N TYR A 35 -11.75 -7.56 -20.95
CA TYR A 35 -11.38 -8.24 -22.20
C TYR A 35 -11.02 -9.73 -22.04
N MET A 36 -10.69 -10.17 -20.82
CA MET A 36 -10.39 -11.56 -20.50
C MET A 36 -11.64 -12.40 -20.21
N ARG A 37 -12.77 -11.75 -19.94
CA ARG A 37 -13.99 -12.41 -19.47
C ARG A 37 -14.51 -13.48 -20.43
N ASP A 38 -14.32 -13.28 -21.74
CA ASP A 38 -14.80 -14.20 -22.78
C ASP A 38 -13.78 -15.27 -23.18
N VAL A 39 -12.51 -15.13 -22.74
CA VAL A 39 -11.40 -16.03 -23.12
C VAL A 39 -10.90 -16.89 -21.96
N THR A 40 -11.38 -16.64 -20.74
CA THR A 40 -11.09 -17.44 -19.55
C THR A 40 -12.36 -18.00 -18.92
N SER A 41 -12.25 -19.13 -18.23
CA SER A 41 -13.38 -19.62 -17.45
C SER A 41 -13.70 -18.66 -16.29
N PRO A 42 -14.95 -18.63 -15.78
CA PRO A 42 -15.32 -17.76 -14.67
C PRO A 42 -14.43 -17.92 -13.42
N ALA A 43 -13.99 -19.14 -13.13
CA ALA A 43 -13.11 -19.42 -12.01
C ALA A 43 -11.69 -18.86 -12.22
N GLU A 44 -11.16 -18.97 -13.43
CA GLU A 44 -9.84 -18.40 -13.79
C GLU A 44 -9.89 -16.87 -13.80
N PHE A 45 -11.01 -16.28 -14.22
CA PHE A 45 -11.21 -14.85 -14.21
C PHE A 45 -11.19 -14.27 -12.79
N GLU A 46 -11.92 -14.88 -11.85
CA GLU A 46 -11.87 -14.47 -10.43
C GLU A 46 -10.46 -14.59 -9.84
N ALA A 47 -9.74 -15.67 -10.18
CA ALA A 47 -8.35 -15.85 -9.73
C ALA A 47 -7.41 -14.75 -10.29
N LEU A 48 -7.63 -14.30 -11.54
CA LEU A 48 -6.89 -13.19 -12.14
C LEU A 48 -7.21 -11.86 -11.45
N VAL A 49 -8.48 -11.62 -11.11
CA VAL A 49 -8.90 -10.43 -10.35
C VAL A 49 -8.23 -10.39 -8.98
N ASP A 50 -8.24 -11.52 -8.25
CA ASP A 50 -7.61 -11.63 -6.93
C ASP A 50 -6.08 -11.43 -7.01
N GLU A 51 -5.42 -11.98 -8.03
CA GLU A 51 -3.98 -11.81 -8.23
C GLU A 51 -3.61 -10.37 -8.57
N GLU A 52 -4.38 -9.69 -9.41
CA GLU A 52 -4.16 -8.27 -9.72
C GLU A 52 -4.41 -7.35 -8.51
N LEU A 53 -5.42 -7.66 -7.70
CA LEU A 53 -5.65 -6.97 -6.42
C LEU A 53 -4.48 -7.17 -5.45
N ARG A 54 -3.97 -8.40 -5.36
CA ARG A 54 -2.79 -8.72 -4.54
C ARG A 54 -1.56 -7.97 -5.02
N ARG A 55 -1.33 -7.87 -6.33
CA ARG A 55 -0.21 -7.11 -6.93
C ARG A 55 -0.31 -5.61 -6.68
N ALA A 56 -1.51 -5.04 -6.84
CA ALA A 56 -1.75 -3.62 -6.56
C ALA A 56 -1.44 -3.28 -5.09
N ASN A 57 -1.73 -4.19 -4.16
CA ASN A 57 -1.42 -4.00 -2.74
C ASN A 57 0.06 -4.30 -2.41
N ALA A 58 0.66 -5.30 -3.06
CA ALA A 58 2.05 -5.69 -2.86
C ALA A 58 3.06 -4.73 -3.49
N THR A 59 2.62 -3.89 -4.45
CA THR A 59 3.46 -2.83 -4.99
C THR A 59 3.43 -1.68 -3.98
N PRO A 60 4.48 -1.47 -3.14
CA PRO A 60 4.55 -0.25 -2.37
C PRO A 60 4.50 0.88 -3.39
N SER A 61 3.48 1.73 -3.30
CA SER A 61 3.44 2.97 -4.06
C SER A 61 4.73 3.71 -3.75
N ILE A 62 5.70 3.59 -4.67
CA ILE A 62 7.03 4.18 -4.56
C ILE A 62 6.87 5.68 -4.24
N SER A 63 5.78 6.29 -4.72
CA SER A 63 5.43 7.68 -4.48
C SER A 63 5.24 8.08 -3.00
N GLY A 64 4.88 7.17 -2.10
CA GLY A 64 4.63 7.49 -0.68
C GLY A 64 5.90 7.43 0.18
N ALA A 65 6.65 6.32 0.04
CA ALA A 65 7.90 6.10 0.75
C ALA A 65 9.01 7.04 0.24
N GLU A 66 9.12 7.26 -1.08
CA GLU A 66 10.08 8.22 -1.63
C GLU A 66 9.73 9.66 -1.28
N LYS A 67 8.45 10.08 -1.31
CA LYS A 67 8.09 11.43 -0.84
C LYS A 67 8.45 11.64 0.62
N THR A 68 8.30 10.61 1.44
CA THR A 68 8.62 10.66 2.87
C THR A 68 10.14 10.73 3.06
N LEU A 69 10.91 9.86 2.42
CA LEU A 69 12.37 9.88 2.41
C LEU A 69 12.94 11.20 1.89
N CYS A 70 12.43 11.72 0.77
CA CYS A 70 12.83 13.02 0.21
C CYS A 70 12.53 14.18 1.18
N ARG A 71 11.37 14.18 1.86
CA ARG A 71 11.05 15.18 2.89
C ARG A 71 12.00 15.10 4.09
N PHE A 72 12.33 13.89 4.56
CA PHE A 72 13.26 13.72 5.68
C PHE A 72 14.69 14.09 5.30
N ALA A 73 15.16 13.69 4.11
CA ALA A 73 16.48 14.08 3.59
C ALA A 73 16.60 15.60 3.42
N GLY A 74 15.55 16.27 2.93
CA GLY A 74 15.50 17.73 2.84
C GLY A 74 15.59 18.43 4.20
N LYS A 75 14.83 17.95 5.20
CA LYS A 75 14.88 18.49 6.57
C LYS A 75 16.25 18.30 7.23
N LEU A 76 16.90 17.14 7.01
CA LEU A 76 18.22 16.87 7.57
C LEU A 76 19.28 17.81 6.97
N LYS A 77 19.26 18.02 5.65
CA LYS A 77 20.15 18.98 4.97
C LYS A 77 19.94 20.42 5.44
N ALA A 78 18.70 20.83 5.69
CA ALA A 78 18.39 22.17 6.20
C ALA A 78 18.92 22.36 7.63
N LYS A 79 18.73 21.38 8.52
CA LYS A 79 19.27 21.40 9.89
C LYS A 79 20.80 21.51 9.91
N LEU A 80 21.48 20.73 9.07
CA LEU A 80 22.95 20.72 9.01
C LEU A 80 23.53 22.06 8.52
N ARG A 81 22.82 22.76 7.62
CA ARG A 81 23.23 24.09 7.13
C ARG A 81 23.01 25.16 8.18
N PHE A 82 21.91 25.11 8.93
CA PHE A 82 21.64 26.06 10.01
C PHE A 82 22.68 25.96 11.13
N THR A 83 23.06 24.74 11.53
CA THR A 83 24.11 24.54 12.55
C THR A 83 25.50 24.98 12.12
N ARG A 84 25.77 25.08 10.81
CA ARG A 84 27.07 25.51 10.28
C ARG A 84 27.21 27.04 10.15
N LEU A 85 26.09 27.76 10.13
CA LEU A 85 26.06 29.24 10.02
C LEU A 85 25.92 29.95 11.37
N SER A 86 25.58 29.20 12.42
CA SER A 86 25.39 29.73 13.78
C SER A 86 26.56 29.40 14.73
N GLY A 87 27.74 29.07 14.18
CA GLY A 87 28.98 28.79 14.91
C GLY A 87 30.10 29.71 14.48
#